data_AF-A0A661Y930-F1
#
_entry.id   AF-A0A661Y930-F1
#
_cell.length_a   1.000
_cell.length_b   1.000
_cell.length_c   1.000
_cell.angle_alpha   90.00
_cell.angle_beta   90.00
_cell.angle_gamma   90.00
#
_symmetry.space_group_name_H-M   'P 1'
#
loop_
_entity.id
_entity.type
_entity.pdbx_description
1 polymer ?
#
loop_
_entity_poly.entity_id
_entity_poly.type
_entity_poly.pdbx_seq_one_letter_code
_entity_poly.pdbx_strand_id
1 'polypeptide(L)'
;MKTFRNILITGLAFLLVSSTVRAQGDIISAADFMKLFKADKSLVIIDASKAADYKKSHIKNAINIPNGDLNQDAETGFLKSDEELGKLFGSKGVNNESTIIVYDGGSQKPASRVYWVLKYLGAPNVKILHKNMATFKKARVPLTPMAAKKSATTFTVNVNHAIAANLADVKAGTAKLFDARDANEYAGTTEKSKGHIPGAINLSYKD
;
A
#
# COMPACT_ATOMS: atom_id res chain seq x y z
N MET A 1 -71.76 28.07 14.60
CA MET A 1 -71.34 26.72 15.06
C MET A 1 -69.89 26.50 14.69
N LYS A 2 -69.06 26.22 15.71
CA LYS A 2 -67.62 25.96 15.60
C LYS A 2 -67.39 24.59 14.97
N THR A 3 -66.37 24.46 14.11
CA THR A 3 -65.53 23.26 14.07
C THR A 3 -64.17 23.63 13.45
N PHE A 4 -63.16 23.62 14.32
CA PHE A 4 -61.74 23.61 13.98
C PHE A 4 -61.41 22.32 13.21
N ARG A 5 -60.56 22.40 12.19
CA ARG A 5 -59.84 21.24 11.66
C ARG A 5 -58.34 21.48 11.73
N ASN A 6 -57.69 20.56 12.44
CA ASN A 6 -56.30 20.60 12.83
C ASN A 6 -55.33 20.46 11.65
N ILE A 7 -54.20 21.12 11.86
CA ILE A 7 -52.95 21.07 11.10
C ILE A 7 -52.32 19.68 11.25
N LEU A 8 -51.82 19.10 10.15
CA LEU A 8 -50.81 18.05 10.18
C LEU A 8 -49.67 18.47 9.23
N ILE A 9 -48.63 19.08 9.79
CA ILE A 9 -47.36 19.30 9.11
C ILE A 9 -46.54 18.03 9.34
N THR A 10 -46.47 17.16 8.35
CA THR A 10 -45.54 16.03 8.33
C THR A 10 -44.12 16.56 8.10
N GLY A 11 -43.38 16.73 9.20
CA GLY A 11 -41.95 17.01 9.16
C GLY A 11 -41.17 15.78 8.72
N LEU A 12 -40.62 15.82 7.49
CA LEU A 12 -39.68 14.82 7.00
C LEU A 12 -38.30 15.12 7.59
N ALA A 13 -37.94 14.44 8.68
CA ALA A 13 -36.61 14.51 9.25
C ALA A 13 -35.62 13.71 8.39
N PHE A 14 -34.91 14.38 7.47
CA PHE A 14 -33.74 13.80 6.80
C PHE A 14 -32.58 13.76 7.80
N LEU A 15 -32.35 12.59 8.40
CA LEU A 15 -31.13 12.34 9.17
C LEU A 15 -29.98 12.23 8.17
N LEU A 16 -29.27 13.34 7.93
CA LEU A 16 -27.96 13.33 7.29
C LEU A 16 -26.98 12.62 8.24
N VAL A 17 -26.83 11.31 8.07
CA VAL A 17 -25.69 10.59 8.62
C VAL A 17 -24.49 11.01 7.79
N SER A 18 -23.87 12.12 8.18
CA SER A 18 -22.56 12.50 7.67
C SER A 18 -21.58 11.40 8.09
N SER A 19 -21.33 10.45 7.18
CA SER A 19 -20.19 9.56 7.31
C SER A 19 -18.97 10.46 7.30
N THR A 20 -18.43 10.73 8.49
CA THR A 20 -17.08 11.25 8.59
C THR A 20 -16.20 10.15 8.01
N VAL A 21 -15.83 10.30 6.74
CA VAL A 21 -14.67 9.62 6.19
C VAL A 21 -13.52 10.15 7.04
N ARG A 22 -13.22 9.46 8.14
CA ARG A 22 -11.94 9.64 8.80
C ARG A 22 -10.93 9.25 7.74
N ALA A 23 -10.19 10.23 7.24
CA ALA A 23 -8.94 9.99 6.54
C ALA A 23 -7.95 9.39 7.57
N GLN A 24 -8.23 8.18 8.02
CA GLN A 24 -7.25 7.34 8.66
C GLN A 24 -6.26 7.02 7.53
N GLY A 25 -5.06 7.60 7.61
CA GLY A 25 -4.02 7.35 6.62
C GLY A 25 -3.82 5.86 6.41
N ASP A 26 -3.32 5.49 5.23
CA ASP A 26 -3.12 4.09 4.88
C ASP A 26 -1.98 3.43 5.67
N ILE A 27 -1.27 4.17 6.52
CA ILE A 27 -0.29 3.62 7.47
C ILE A 27 -0.98 3.26 8.79
N ILE A 28 -0.84 2.01 9.23
CA ILE A 28 -1.44 1.50 10.47
C ILE A 28 -0.39 1.03 11.48
N SER A 29 -0.73 1.19 12.77
CA SER A 29 0.08 0.70 13.88
C SER A 29 -0.04 -0.81 14.07
N ALA A 30 0.89 -1.42 14.81
CA ALA A 30 0.78 -2.83 15.20
C ALA A 30 -0.49 -3.11 16.03
N ALA A 31 -0.93 -2.15 16.85
CA ALA A 31 -2.16 -2.29 17.63
C ALA A 31 -3.40 -2.28 16.74
N ASP A 32 -3.48 -1.38 15.76
CA ASP A 32 -4.61 -1.31 14.83
C ASP A 32 -4.62 -2.51 13.88
N PHE A 33 -3.45 -2.95 13.41
CA PHE A 33 -3.32 -4.21 12.69
C PHE A 33 -3.89 -5.38 13.50
N MET A 34 -3.57 -5.48 14.80
CA MET A 34 -4.09 -6.58 15.61
C MET A 34 -5.59 -6.51 15.85
N LYS A 35 -6.23 -5.33 15.79
CA LYS A 35 -7.69 -5.22 15.78
C LYS A 35 -8.26 -5.82 14.49
N LEU A 36 -7.72 -5.43 13.34
CA LEU A 36 -8.12 -5.95 12.03
C LEU A 36 -7.88 -7.47 11.95
N PHE A 37 -6.70 -7.94 12.32
CA PHE A 37 -6.30 -9.35 12.28
C PHE A 37 -7.20 -10.26 13.13
N LYS A 38 -7.76 -9.73 14.23
CA LYS A 38 -8.70 -10.45 15.08
C LYS A 38 -10.10 -10.46 14.48
N ALA A 39 -10.57 -9.32 13.97
CA ALA A 39 -11.92 -9.13 13.46
C ALA A 39 -12.16 -9.76 12.08
N ASP A 40 -11.16 -9.70 11.20
CA ASP A 40 -11.27 -10.10 9.81
C ASP A 40 -10.24 -11.19 9.48
N LYS A 41 -10.72 -12.38 9.09
CA LYS A 41 -9.87 -13.50 8.67
C LYS A 41 -9.64 -13.53 7.16
N SER A 42 -10.35 -12.70 6.41
CA SER A 42 -10.22 -12.57 4.96
C SER A 42 -9.05 -11.68 4.55
N LEU A 43 -8.43 -10.95 5.48
CA LEU A 43 -7.28 -10.09 5.23
C LEU A 43 -6.23 -10.77 4.35
N VAL A 44 -5.71 -10.00 3.40
CA VAL A 44 -4.55 -10.39 2.62
C VAL A 44 -3.34 -9.66 3.18
N ILE A 45 -2.47 -10.41 3.86
CA ILE A 45 -1.26 -9.86 4.47
C ILE A 45 -0.10 -10.17 3.54
N ILE A 46 0.63 -9.15 3.10
CA ILE A 46 1.74 -9.27 2.16
C ILE A 46 3.03 -8.88 2.87
N ASP A 47 3.96 -9.82 2.96
CA ASP A 47 5.35 -9.58 3.33
C ASP A 47 6.15 -9.25 2.06
N ALA A 48 6.60 -8.00 1.96
CA ALA A 48 7.41 -7.50 0.86
C ALA A 48 8.93 -7.74 1.05
N SER A 49 9.32 -8.40 2.14
CA SER A 49 10.72 -8.75 2.42
C SER A 49 11.25 -9.81 1.46
N LYS A 50 12.57 -9.97 1.44
CA LYS A 50 13.23 -11.05 0.70
C LYS A 50 12.69 -12.41 1.16
N ALA A 51 12.54 -13.34 0.22
CA ALA A 51 12.02 -14.68 0.49
C ALA A 51 12.82 -15.43 1.58
N ALA A 52 14.14 -15.20 1.66
CA ALA A 52 14.98 -15.77 2.70
C ALA A 52 14.61 -15.31 4.12
N ASP A 53 14.17 -14.05 4.29
CA ASP A 53 13.78 -13.53 5.59
C ASP A 53 12.35 -13.95 5.94
N TYR A 54 11.44 -13.96 4.96
CA TYR A 54 10.11 -14.54 5.11
C TYR A 54 10.16 -15.98 5.63
N LYS A 55 11.01 -16.84 5.03
CA LYS A 55 11.14 -18.25 5.45
C LYS A 55 11.59 -18.42 6.91
N LYS A 56 12.34 -17.45 7.47
CA LYS A 56 12.77 -17.49 8.88
C LYS A 56 11.61 -17.17 9.82
N SER A 57 10.90 -16.08 9.55
CA SER A 57 9.78 -15.63 10.37
C SER A 57 8.99 -14.52 9.68
N HIS A 58 7.68 -14.68 9.60
CA HIS A 58 6.75 -13.71 9.02
C HIS A 58 5.44 -13.68 9.83
N ILE A 59 4.58 -12.69 9.58
CA ILE A 59 3.27 -12.61 10.24
C ILE A 59 2.42 -13.82 9.82
N LYS A 60 1.75 -14.46 10.78
CA LYS A 60 0.85 -15.60 10.51
C LYS A 60 -0.16 -15.24 9.41
N ASN A 61 -0.33 -16.14 8.44
CA ASN A 61 -1.18 -16.00 7.24
C ASN A 61 -0.66 -15.02 6.17
N ALA A 62 0.54 -14.45 6.33
CA ALA A 62 1.13 -13.60 5.30
C ALA A 62 1.61 -14.43 4.10
N ILE A 63 1.34 -13.93 2.90
CA ILE A 63 1.97 -14.35 1.65
C ILE A 63 3.23 -13.52 1.41
N ASN A 64 4.20 -14.06 0.66
CA ASN A 64 5.41 -13.32 0.27
C ASN A 64 5.33 -12.86 -1.18
N ILE A 65 5.52 -11.56 -1.37
CA ILE A 65 5.70 -10.90 -2.68
C ILE A 65 6.84 -9.87 -2.50
N PRO A 66 8.11 -10.29 -2.66
CA PRO A 66 9.25 -9.39 -2.61
C PRO A 66 9.16 -8.30 -3.68
N ASN A 67 9.76 -7.14 -3.42
CA ASN A 67 9.86 -6.06 -4.42
C ASN A 67 10.43 -6.52 -5.77
N GLY A 68 11.39 -7.44 -5.77
CA GLY A 68 11.99 -7.98 -7.00
C GLY A 68 10.98 -8.72 -7.89
N ASP A 69 9.94 -9.32 -7.32
CA ASP A 69 8.91 -10.02 -8.10
C ASP A 69 8.05 -9.06 -8.92
N LEU A 70 8.05 -7.76 -8.59
CA LEU A 70 7.31 -6.73 -9.34
C LEU A 70 8.06 -6.25 -10.59
N ASN A 71 9.38 -6.43 -10.64
CA ASN A 71 10.22 -5.83 -11.66
C ASN A 71 10.45 -6.78 -12.85
N GLN A 72 10.66 -6.23 -14.05
CA GLN A 72 11.08 -6.99 -15.24
C GLN A 72 12.47 -7.59 -15.03
N ASP A 73 13.37 -6.80 -14.44
CA ASP A 73 14.74 -7.18 -14.13
C ASP A 73 15.20 -6.56 -12.79
N ALA A 74 16.36 -6.99 -12.32
CA ALA A 74 16.90 -6.57 -11.03
C ALA A 74 17.64 -5.21 -11.07
N GLU A 75 17.93 -4.68 -12.26
CA GLU A 75 18.85 -3.55 -12.48
C GLU A 75 18.12 -2.24 -12.75
N THR A 76 17.06 -2.27 -13.55
CA THR A 76 16.34 -1.08 -14.04
C THR A 76 15.28 -0.59 -13.08
N GLY A 77 14.68 -1.50 -12.30
CA GLY A 77 13.53 -1.19 -11.45
C GLY A 77 12.23 -0.94 -12.23
N PHE A 78 12.22 -1.21 -13.55
CA PHE A 78 10.99 -1.18 -14.34
C PHE A 78 10.05 -2.28 -13.92
N LEU A 79 8.76 -1.94 -13.81
CA LEU A 79 7.70 -2.88 -13.47
C LEU A 79 7.44 -3.85 -14.62
N LYS A 80 7.08 -5.09 -14.30
CA LYS A 80 6.40 -6.01 -15.24
C LYS A 80 5.16 -5.36 -15.84
N SER A 81 4.63 -5.93 -16.93
CA SER A 81 3.37 -5.41 -17.52
C SER A 81 2.24 -5.42 -16.50
N ASP A 82 1.25 -4.55 -16.69
CA ASP A 82 0.11 -4.45 -15.78
C ASP A 82 -0.64 -5.81 -15.69
N GLU A 83 -0.75 -6.55 -16.81
CA GLU A 83 -1.32 -7.90 -16.84
C GLU A 83 -0.47 -8.93 -16.09
N GLU A 84 0.85 -8.88 -16.23
CA GLU A 84 1.75 -9.77 -15.50
C GLU A 84 1.67 -9.54 -13.99
N LEU A 85 1.59 -8.27 -13.57
CA LEU A 85 1.40 -7.91 -12.17
C LEU A 85 0.03 -8.34 -11.66
N GLY A 86 -1.04 -8.13 -12.42
CA GLY A 86 -2.38 -8.62 -12.10
C GLY A 86 -2.39 -10.14 -11.91
N LYS A 87 -1.75 -10.90 -12.81
CA LYS A 87 -1.58 -12.35 -12.69
C LYS A 87 -0.77 -12.73 -11.45
N LEU A 88 0.32 -12.02 -11.16
CA LEU A 88 1.13 -12.25 -9.96
C LEU A 88 0.29 -12.11 -8.68
N PHE A 89 -0.43 -10.99 -8.52
CA PHE A 89 -1.27 -10.75 -7.35
C PHE A 89 -2.42 -11.76 -7.25
N GLY A 90 -3.12 -12.02 -8.36
CA GLY A 90 -4.19 -13.02 -8.43
C GLY A 90 -3.71 -14.42 -8.05
N SER A 91 -2.55 -14.85 -8.56
CA SER A 91 -1.96 -16.17 -8.24
C SER A 91 -1.65 -16.36 -6.76
N LYS A 92 -1.48 -15.27 -6.02
CA LYS A 92 -1.21 -15.25 -4.58
C LYS A 92 -2.49 -15.07 -3.74
N GLY A 93 -3.66 -15.03 -4.36
CA GLY A 93 -4.94 -14.90 -3.67
C GLY A 93 -5.33 -13.46 -3.33
N VAL A 94 -4.81 -12.47 -4.07
CA VAL A 94 -5.21 -11.05 -3.95
C VAL A 94 -6.29 -10.77 -5.00
N ASN A 95 -7.40 -10.17 -4.61
CA ASN A 95 -8.45 -9.67 -5.52
C ASN A 95 -8.85 -8.23 -5.15
N ASN A 96 -9.71 -7.60 -5.96
CA ASN A 96 -10.11 -6.21 -5.77
C ASN A 96 -10.98 -5.96 -4.52
N GLU A 97 -11.58 -7.01 -3.94
CA GLU A 97 -12.37 -6.93 -2.69
C GLU A 97 -11.50 -7.08 -1.43
N SER A 98 -10.23 -7.46 -1.61
CA SER A 98 -9.32 -7.74 -0.51
C SER A 98 -9.04 -6.48 0.31
N THR A 99 -9.10 -6.62 1.64
CA THR A 99 -8.41 -5.68 2.55
C THR A 99 -6.95 -6.12 2.65
N ILE A 100 -6.05 -5.33 2.06
CA ILE A 100 -4.64 -5.69 1.89
C ILE A 100 -3.78 -4.95 2.91
N ILE A 101 -2.99 -5.70 3.68
CA ILE A 101 -2.00 -5.17 4.62
C ILE A 101 -0.61 -5.53 4.11
N VAL A 102 0.20 -4.54 3.75
CA VAL A 102 1.57 -4.72 3.27
C VAL A 102 2.56 -4.34 4.36
N TYR A 103 3.61 -5.14 4.57
CA TYR A 103 4.72 -4.82 5.47
C TYR A 103 6.03 -5.36 4.92
N ASP A 104 7.16 -4.96 5.51
CA ASP A 104 8.48 -5.51 5.23
C ASP A 104 9.33 -5.68 6.49
N GLY A 105 10.63 -5.91 6.32
CA GLY A 105 11.61 -6.10 7.40
C GLY A 105 11.85 -4.88 8.30
N GLY A 106 11.30 -3.70 7.98
CA GLY A 106 11.40 -2.47 8.78
C GLY A 106 11.98 -1.27 8.03
N SER A 107 12.48 -1.44 6.80
CA SER A 107 13.01 -0.33 5.99
C SER A 107 11.92 0.47 5.27
N GLN A 108 10.70 -0.06 5.21
CA GLN A 108 9.53 0.49 4.53
C GLN A 108 9.65 0.60 2.99
N LYS A 109 10.85 0.53 2.38
CA LYS A 109 10.95 0.68 0.91
C LYS A 109 10.23 -0.43 0.14
N PRO A 110 10.49 -1.73 0.40
CA PRO A 110 9.77 -2.79 -0.29
C PRO A 110 8.26 -2.72 -0.07
N ALA A 111 7.82 -2.46 1.17
CA ALA A 111 6.39 -2.36 1.49
C ALA A 111 5.73 -1.19 0.76
N SER A 112 6.36 -0.01 0.74
CA SER A 112 5.86 1.17 0.04
C SER A 112 5.77 0.97 -1.47
N ARG A 113 6.73 0.24 -2.07
CA ARG A 113 6.68 -0.07 -3.50
C ARG A 113 5.55 -1.04 -3.84
N VAL A 114 5.39 -2.12 -3.09
CA VAL A 114 4.25 -3.05 -3.26
C VAL A 114 2.91 -2.32 -3.05
N TYR A 115 2.81 -1.47 -2.03
CA TYR A 115 1.65 -0.62 -1.79
C TYR A 115 1.34 0.26 -2.99
N TRP A 116 2.32 1.00 -3.51
CA TRP A 116 2.12 1.90 -4.65
C TRP A 116 1.68 1.12 -5.90
N VAL A 117 2.28 -0.05 -6.18
CA VAL A 117 1.87 -0.90 -7.31
C VAL A 117 0.43 -1.37 -7.17
N LEU A 118 0.01 -1.81 -5.99
CA LEU A 118 -1.39 -2.21 -5.77
C LEU A 118 -2.36 -1.05 -5.99
N LYS A 119 -2.05 0.15 -5.48
CA LYS A 119 -2.87 1.36 -5.72
C LYS A 119 -2.87 1.75 -7.20
N TYR A 120 -1.74 1.61 -7.88
CA TYR A 120 -1.58 1.90 -9.31
C TYR A 120 -2.40 0.94 -10.16
N LEU A 121 -2.49 -0.35 -9.80
CA LEU A 121 -3.32 -1.33 -10.50
C LEU A 121 -4.80 -1.29 -10.08
N GLY A 122 -5.19 -0.35 -9.21
CA GLY A 122 -6.59 -0.10 -8.86
C GLY A 122 -7.11 -0.85 -7.63
N ALA A 123 -6.24 -1.38 -6.76
CA ALA A 123 -6.67 -1.97 -5.49
C ALA A 123 -7.22 -0.87 -4.56
N PRO A 124 -8.48 -0.97 -4.09
CA PRO A 124 -9.12 0.11 -3.34
C PRO A 124 -8.62 0.21 -1.90
N ASN A 125 -8.42 -0.94 -1.23
CA ASN A 125 -8.15 -1.01 0.21
C ASN A 125 -6.78 -1.64 0.49
N VAL A 126 -5.74 -0.80 0.43
CA VAL A 126 -4.35 -1.19 0.72
C VAL A 126 -3.84 -0.35 1.88
N LYS A 127 -3.20 -1.00 2.85
CA LYS A 127 -2.60 -0.35 4.02
C LYS A 127 -1.16 -0.80 4.21
N ILE A 128 -0.31 0.08 4.70
CA ILE A 128 1.07 -0.23 5.12
C ILE A 128 1.08 -0.43 6.63
N LEU A 129 1.58 -1.58 7.08
CA LEU A 129 1.90 -1.83 8.48
C LEU A 129 3.39 -1.53 8.71
N HIS A 130 3.65 -0.48 9.49
CA HIS A 130 5.02 -0.16 9.90
C HIS A 130 5.53 -1.23 10.87
N LYS A 131 6.50 -2.04 10.43
CA LYS A 131 7.10 -3.08 11.27
C LYS A 131 8.13 -2.49 12.21
N ASN A 132 7.74 -2.36 13.47
CA ASN A 132 8.66 -2.07 14.57
C ASN A 132 8.58 -3.21 15.60
N MET A 133 9.71 -3.92 15.81
CA MET A 133 9.73 -5.13 16.64
C MET A 133 9.32 -4.89 18.10
N ALA A 134 9.60 -3.72 18.67
CA ALA A 134 9.16 -3.39 20.03
C ALA A 134 7.63 -3.29 20.09
N THR A 135 7.02 -2.59 19.13
CA THR A 135 5.55 -2.48 19.05
C THR A 135 4.87 -3.81 18.71
N PHE A 136 5.48 -4.64 17.86
CA PHE A 136 4.95 -5.96 17.50
C PHE A 136 4.95 -6.91 18.71
N LYS A 137 6.04 -6.91 19.49
CA LYS A 137 6.13 -7.66 20.75
C LYS A 137 5.04 -7.21 21.73
N LYS A 138 4.90 -5.89 21.93
CA LYS A 138 3.86 -5.31 22.81
C LYS A 138 2.45 -5.67 22.37
N ALA A 139 2.18 -5.64 21.05
CA ALA A 139 0.87 -5.98 20.48
C ALA A 139 0.64 -7.50 20.34
N ARG A 140 1.65 -8.33 20.60
CA ARG A 140 1.63 -9.79 20.43
C ARG A 140 1.25 -10.21 19.01
N VAL A 141 1.88 -9.58 18.02
CA VAL A 141 1.71 -9.96 16.60
C VAL A 141 2.19 -11.40 16.40
N PRO A 142 1.35 -12.32 15.88
CA PRO A 142 1.72 -13.71 15.73
C PRO A 142 2.69 -13.88 14.57
N LEU A 143 3.87 -14.42 14.86
CA LEU A 143 4.89 -14.75 13.87
C LEU A 143 5.01 -16.26 13.69
N THR A 144 5.37 -16.69 12.49
CA THR A 144 5.52 -18.10 12.11
C THR A 144 6.54 -18.25 10.98
N PRO A 145 7.25 -19.38 10.88
CA PRO A 145 7.99 -19.75 9.67
C PRO A 145 7.10 -20.50 8.65
N MET A 146 5.87 -20.88 9.03
CA MET A 146 4.98 -21.68 8.18
C MET A 146 4.33 -20.83 7.11
N ALA A 147 4.68 -21.10 5.85
CA ALA A 147 4.13 -20.40 4.70
C ALA A 147 2.60 -20.47 4.64
N ALA A 148 1.97 -19.35 4.34
CA ALA A 148 0.53 -19.29 4.11
C ALA A 148 0.17 -19.97 2.78
N LYS A 149 -0.96 -20.69 2.77
CA LYS A 149 -1.60 -21.16 1.53
C LYS A 149 -2.84 -20.33 1.28
N LYS A 150 -2.84 -19.54 0.21
CA LYS A 150 -4.04 -18.90 -0.33
C LYS A 150 -4.31 -19.49 -1.72
N SER A 151 -5.59 -19.75 -2.02
CA SER A 151 -5.99 -20.16 -3.35
C SER A 151 -5.82 -19.00 -4.33
N ALA A 152 -5.42 -19.32 -5.55
CA ALA A 152 -5.37 -18.35 -6.63
C ALA A 152 -6.78 -17.77 -6.88
N THR A 153 -6.82 -16.51 -7.29
CA THR A 153 -8.01 -15.75 -7.65
C THR A 153 -7.69 -14.86 -8.85
N THR A 154 -8.70 -14.16 -9.37
CA THR A 154 -8.49 -13.09 -10.35
C THR A 154 -8.29 -11.76 -9.64
N PHE A 155 -7.27 -11.02 -10.07
CA PHE A 155 -7.11 -9.59 -9.78
C PHE A 155 -7.39 -8.83 -11.07
N THR A 156 -8.46 -8.02 -11.07
CA THR A 156 -8.83 -7.19 -12.22
C THR A 156 -8.00 -5.91 -12.19
N VAL A 157 -7.20 -5.70 -13.22
CA VAL A 157 -6.36 -4.51 -13.37
C VAL A 157 -7.23 -3.32 -13.77
N ASN A 158 -7.16 -2.25 -12.99
CA ASN A 158 -7.74 -0.95 -13.32
C ASN A 158 -6.71 0.15 -13.05
N VAL A 159 -5.94 0.48 -14.08
CA VAL A 159 -4.76 1.32 -13.93
C VAL A 159 -5.15 2.76 -13.54
N ASN A 160 -4.54 3.25 -12.47
CA ASN A 160 -4.63 4.62 -12.01
C ASN A 160 -3.41 5.42 -12.47
N HIS A 161 -3.48 5.96 -13.67
CA HIS A 161 -2.41 6.80 -14.22
C HIS A 161 -2.19 8.11 -13.44
N ALA A 162 -3.13 8.55 -12.60
CA ALA A 162 -3.00 9.80 -11.84
C ALA A 162 -1.93 9.75 -10.74
N ILE A 163 -1.44 8.55 -10.37
CA ILE A 163 -0.39 8.37 -9.34
C ILE A 163 0.96 7.95 -9.92
N ALA A 164 1.11 7.99 -11.25
CA ALA A 164 2.33 7.67 -11.96
C ALA A 164 2.70 8.85 -12.88
N ALA A 165 3.97 9.24 -12.87
CA ALA A 165 4.52 10.20 -13.82
C ALA A 165 5.34 9.46 -14.88
N ASN A 166 5.16 9.83 -16.14
CA ASN A 166 5.97 9.36 -17.25
C ASN A 166 7.08 10.39 -17.61
N LEU A 167 7.94 10.05 -18.56
CA LEU A 167 9.04 10.92 -18.98
C LEU A 167 8.57 12.27 -19.54
N ALA A 168 7.43 12.32 -20.24
CA ALA A 168 6.88 13.57 -20.75
C ALA A 168 6.41 14.47 -19.60
N ASP A 169 5.77 13.91 -18.57
CA ASP A 169 5.35 14.66 -17.37
C ASP A 169 6.56 15.29 -16.66
N VAL A 170 7.65 14.53 -16.53
CA VAL A 170 8.90 15.01 -15.93
C VAL A 170 9.54 16.11 -16.78
N LYS A 171 9.59 15.94 -18.11
CA LYS A 171 10.16 16.93 -19.04
C LYS A 171 9.34 18.23 -19.11
N ALA A 172 8.03 18.17 -18.88
CA ALA A 172 7.18 19.35 -18.85
C ALA A 172 7.55 20.32 -17.71
N GLY A 173 8.18 19.83 -16.63
CA GLY A 173 8.72 20.69 -15.57
C GLY A 173 7.67 21.45 -14.76
N THR A 174 6.39 21.05 -14.83
CA THR A 174 5.27 21.74 -14.16
C THR A 174 5.08 21.32 -12.71
N ALA A 175 5.63 20.18 -12.31
CA ALA A 175 5.53 19.62 -10.96
C ALA A 175 6.81 19.85 -10.15
N LYS A 176 6.67 19.85 -8.81
CA LYS A 176 7.81 19.73 -7.91
C LYS A 176 8.31 18.28 -7.92
N LEU A 177 9.60 18.11 -8.12
CA LEU A 177 10.24 16.80 -8.11
C LEU A 177 10.93 16.59 -6.77
N PHE A 178 10.62 15.48 -6.10
CA PHE A 178 11.32 15.04 -4.90
C PHE A 178 12.16 13.82 -5.23
N ASP A 179 13.46 13.94 -4.99
CA ASP A 179 14.42 12.84 -5.17
C ASP A 179 14.63 12.16 -3.82
N ALA A 180 14.12 10.94 -3.71
CA ALA A 180 14.15 10.14 -2.50
C ALA A 180 15.48 9.41 -2.27
N ARG A 181 16.49 9.59 -3.12
CA ARG A 181 17.80 8.95 -2.97
C ARG A 181 18.61 9.58 -1.84
N ASP A 182 19.68 8.89 -1.43
CA ASP A 182 20.60 9.45 -0.43
C ASP A 182 21.35 10.67 -1.01
N ALA A 183 21.77 11.60 -0.13
CA ALA A 183 22.34 12.89 -0.52
C ALA A 183 23.54 12.79 -1.49
N ASN A 184 24.38 11.76 -1.35
CA ASN A 184 25.53 11.53 -2.23
C ASN A 184 25.10 11.11 -3.65
N GLU A 185 24.04 10.32 -3.77
CA GLU A 185 23.49 9.94 -5.08
C GLU A 185 22.86 11.17 -5.74
N TYR A 186 22.09 11.96 -4.98
CA TYR A 186 21.52 13.21 -5.46
C TYR A 186 22.59 14.21 -5.93
N ALA A 187 23.68 14.35 -5.17
CA ALA A 187 24.80 15.22 -5.49
C ALA A 187 25.68 14.70 -6.64
N GLY A 188 25.51 13.44 -7.06
CA GLY A 188 26.32 12.84 -8.13
C GLY A 188 27.75 12.51 -7.70
N THR A 189 27.99 12.30 -6.40
CA THR A 189 29.33 12.02 -5.85
C THR A 189 29.64 10.52 -5.75
N THR A 190 28.69 9.67 -6.14
CA THR A 190 28.88 8.20 -6.24
C THR A 190 29.27 7.79 -7.66
N GLU A 191 29.95 6.65 -7.83
CA GLU A 191 30.30 6.12 -9.16
C GLU A 191 29.10 5.94 -10.11
N LYS A 192 27.94 5.59 -9.55
CA LYS A 192 26.73 5.23 -10.31
C LYS A 192 25.79 6.40 -10.60
N SER A 193 26.01 7.56 -9.99
CA SER A 193 25.12 8.72 -10.14
C SER A 193 25.86 9.91 -10.73
N LYS A 194 25.22 10.61 -11.65
CA LYS A 194 25.73 11.85 -12.27
C LYS A 194 25.01 13.11 -11.78
N GLY A 195 24.24 12.99 -10.69
CA GLY A 195 23.45 14.07 -10.10
C GLY A 195 21.97 13.74 -10.09
N HIS A 196 21.13 14.76 -10.22
CA HIS A 196 19.68 14.69 -10.15
C HIS A 196 19.02 15.44 -11.32
N ILE A 197 17.71 15.26 -11.47
CA ILE A 197 16.91 15.99 -12.46
C ILE A 197 16.89 17.47 -12.07
N PRO A 198 17.17 18.42 -12.99
CA PRO A 198 17.19 19.84 -12.67
C PRO A 198 15.91 20.32 -11.96
N GLY A 199 16.07 21.06 -10.87
CA GLY A 199 14.97 21.57 -10.06
C GLY A 199 14.35 20.58 -9.08
N ALA A 200 14.84 19.33 -9.02
CA ALA A 200 14.46 18.39 -7.96
C ALA A 200 14.96 18.87 -6.59
N ILE A 201 14.24 18.46 -5.55
CA ILE A 201 14.60 18.68 -4.15
C ILE A 201 14.97 17.33 -3.56
N ASN A 202 16.13 17.22 -2.93
CA ASN A 202 16.46 16.00 -2.20
C ASN A 202 15.64 15.92 -0.91
N LEU A 203 14.86 14.87 -0.78
CA LEU A 203 14.16 14.51 0.44
C LEU A 203 14.37 13.00 0.61
N SER A 204 15.42 12.61 1.34
CA SER A 204 15.79 11.20 1.41
C SER A 204 14.66 10.40 2.04
N TYR A 205 14.45 9.16 1.61
CA TYR A 205 13.49 8.24 2.23
C TYR A 205 13.73 7.99 3.73
N LYS A 206 14.89 8.41 4.27
CA LYS A 206 15.24 8.31 5.69
C LYS A 206 14.78 9.52 6.52
N ASP A 207 14.52 10.66 5.87
CA ASP A 207 14.10 11.92 6.51
C ASP A 207 12.60 11.87 6.84
#